data_AF-A0A5T1BPD9-F1
#
_entry.id   AF-A0A5T1BPD9-F1
#
_cell.length_a   1.000
_cell.length_b   1.000
_cell.length_c   1.000
_cell.angle_alpha   90.00
_cell.angle_beta   90.00
_cell.angle_gamma   90.00
#
_symmetry.space_group_name_H-M   'P 1'
#
loop_
_entity.id
_entity.type
_entity.pdbx_description
1 polymer ?
#
loop_
_entity_poly.entity_id
_entity_poly.type
_entity_poly.pdbx_seq_one_letter_code
_entity_poly.pdbx_strand_id
1 'polypeptide(L)'
;MIINQIYSIDSCDDVELNIKRGSKLEFRLTYDDSKEIEAIVCIIPGGAEDMNNYIYVDDYLARNYKVAVININYHCIGNRPHLGSSFYLDDIDKFILDTSLKTINLNHINVFDINSYENLNNAFIRIDQEIQKLKLN
;
A
#
# COMPACT_ATOMS: atom_id res chain seq x y z
N MET A 1 17.92 -23.82 -5.83
CA MET A 1 18.25 -22.79 -4.83
C MET A 1 17.07 -21.84 -4.76
N ILE A 2 16.67 -21.44 -3.55
CA ILE A 2 15.61 -20.44 -3.43
C ILE A 2 16.14 -19.08 -3.89
N ILE A 3 15.50 -18.56 -4.93
CA ILE A 3 15.63 -17.18 -5.40
C ILE A 3 14.52 -16.37 -4.74
N ASN A 4 14.87 -15.21 -4.19
CA ASN A 4 13.95 -14.27 -3.56
C ASN A 4 14.46 -12.86 -3.87
N GLN A 5 13.76 -12.13 -4.74
CA GLN A 5 14.19 -10.83 -5.23
C GLN A 5 12.99 -9.89 -5.36
N ILE A 6 13.24 -8.59 -5.16
CA ILE A 6 12.24 -7.53 -5.33
C ILE A 6 12.41 -6.91 -6.71
N TYR A 7 11.29 -6.75 -7.41
CA TYR A 7 11.18 -6.16 -8.73
C TYR A 7 10.22 -4.97 -8.68
N SER A 8 10.32 -4.11 -9.69
CA SER A 8 9.50 -2.92 -9.84
C SER A 8 9.07 -2.78 -11.29
N ILE A 9 7.77 -2.61 -11.53
CA ILE A 9 7.18 -2.43 -12.87
C ILE A 9 6.36 -1.15 -12.93
N ASP A 10 6.08 -0.67 -14.14
CA ASP A 10 5.04 0.33 -14.33
C ASP A 10 3.70 -0.24 -13.87
N SER A 11 3.00 0.52 -13.03
CA SER A 11 1.69 0.14 -12.52
C SER A 11 0.60 0.39 -13.58
N CYS A 12 -0.58 -0.18 -13.36
CA CYS A 12 -1.74 0.10 -14.18
C CYS A 12 -2.51 1.32 -13.65
N ASP A 13 -3.17 2.03 -14.57
CA ASP A 13 -4.12 3.06 -14.21
C ASP A 13 -5.25 2.46 -13.35
N ASP A 14 -5.68 3.21 -12.34
CA ASP A 14 -6.84 2.86 -11.53
C ASP A 14 -8.10 3.26 -12.30
N VAL A 15 -8.71 2.27 -12.96
CA VAL A 15 -9.88 2.46 -13.80
C VAL A 15 -11.11 2.85 -12.98
N GLU A 16 -11.25 2.31 -11.77
CA GLU A 16 -12.41 2.59 -10.90
C GLU A 16 -12.40 4.04 -10.43
N LEU A 17 -11.22 4.57 -10.09
CA LEU A 17 -11.06 5.93 -9.61
C LEU A 17 -10.72 6.93 -10.73
N ASN A 18 -10.54 6.47 -11.97
CA ASN A 18 -10.05 7.26 -13.11
C ASN A 18 -8.72 7.98 -12.79
N ILE A 19 -7.82 7.30 -12.08
CA ILE A 19 -6.51 7.82 -11.68
C ILE A 19 -5.43 7.22 -12.57
N LYS A 20 -4.63 8.08 -13.20
CA LYS A 20 -3.40 7.62 -13.87
C LYS A 20 -2.31 7.39 -12.84
N ARG A 21 -1.81 6.16 -12.74
CA ARG A 21 -0.78 5.80 -11.74
C ARG A 21 0.61 5.96 -12.37
N GLY A 22 1.36 6.94 -11.87
CA GLY A 22 2.78 7.12 -12.22
C GLY A 22 3.74 6.40 -11.26
N SER A 23 3.25 5.97 -10.09
CA SER A 23 4.04 5.20 -9.12
C SER A 23 4.30 3.79 -9.64
N LYS A 24 5.50 3.28 -9.35
CA LYS A 24 5.85 1.90 -9.69
C LYS A 24 5.14 0.91 -8.76
N LEU A 25 4.83 -0.26 -9.29
CA LEU A 25 4.35 -1.39 -8.50
C LEU A 25 5.54 -2.27 -8.10
N GLU A 26 5.78 -2.43 -6.81
CA GLU A 26 6.81 -3.30 -6.27
C GLU A 26 6.26 -4.67 -5.92
N PHE A 27 6.99 -5.73 -6.26
CA PHE A 27 6.64 -7.09 -5.88
C PHE A 27 7.89 -7.92 -5.62
N ARG A 28 7.75 -8.94 -4.78
CA ARG A 28 8.74 -9.98 -4.55
C ARG A 28 8.41 -11.19 -5.39
N LEU A 29 9.41 -11.70 -6.10
CA LEU A 29 9.36 -12.97 -6.80
C LEU A 29 10.20 -13.99 -6.04
N THR A 30 9.56 -15.07 -5.59
CA THR A 30 10.20 -16.18 -4.87
C THR A 30 9.97 -17.51 -5.58
N TYR A 31 11.04 -18.23 -5.91
CA TYR A 31 10.95 -19.54 -6.57
C TYR A 31 12.21 -20.39 -6.29
N ASP A 32 12.13 -21.70 -6.52
CA ASP A 32 13.29 -22.59 -6.48
C ASP A 32 13.82 -22.83 -7.89
N ASP A 33 14.99 -22.29 -8.22
CA ASP A 33 15.60 -22.43 -9.57
C ASP A 33 16.04 -23.85 -9.92
N SER A 34 15.98 -24.79 -8.96
CA SER A 34 16.25 -26.21 -9.19
C SER A 34 15.01 -27.00 -9.65
N LYS A 35 13.83 -26.38 -9.64
CA LYS A 35 12.56 -27.00 -10.02
C LYS A 35 12.04 -26.43 -11.33
N GLU A 36 11.38 -27.28 -12.10
CA GLU A 36 10.48 -26.82 -13.16
C GLU A 36 9.25 -26.16 -12.51
N ILE A 37 8.93 -24.93 -12.93
CA ILE A 37 7.78 -24.18 -12.42
C ILE A 37 6.53 -24.59 -13.20
N GLU A 38 5.52 -25.08 -12.48
CA GLU A 38 4.26 -25.56 -13.06
C GLU A 38 3.09 -24.57 -12.83
N ALA A 39 3.24 -23.63 -11.89
CA ALA A 39 2.24 -22.60 -11.63
C ALA A 39 2.85 -21.31 -11.05
N ILE A 40 2.10 -20.21 -11.20
CA ILE A 40 2.37 -18.93 -10.56
C ILE A 40 1.30 -18.68 -9.49
N VAL A 41 1.73 -18.30 -8.29
CA VAL A 41 0.85 -17.92 -7.18
C VAL A 41 1.01 -16.44 -6.93
N CYS A 42 -0.06 -15.66 -7.09
CA CYS A 42 -0.07 -14.24 -6.77
C CYS A 42 -0.70 -14.03 -5.39
N ILE A 43 0.07 -13.44 -4.46
CA ILE A 43 -0.40 -13.04 -3.14
C ILE A 43 -0.62 -11.53 -3.15
N ILE A 44 -1.84 -11.13 -2.80
CA ILE A 44 -2.23 -9.74 -2.57
C ILE A 44 -2.44 -9.60 -1.07
N PRO A 45 -1.51 -8.94 -0.35
CA PRO A 45 -1.65 -8.69 1.08
C PRO A 45 -2.98 -7.98 1.40
N GLY A 46 -3.74 -8.54 2.34
CA GLY A 46 -4.95 -7.89 2.86
C GLY A 46 -4.62 -6.93 4.00
N GLY A 47 -5.65 -6.37 4.65
CA GLY A 47 -5.52 -5.78 5.99
C GLY A 47 -4.68 -4.50 6.12
N ALA A 48 -4.26 -3.90 5.00
CA ALA A 48 -3.18 -2.90 4.96
C ALA A 48 -1.88 -3.46 5.56
N GLU A 49 -1.50 -4.66 5.13
CA GLU A 49 -0.16 -5.25 5.29
C GLU A 49 0.65 -5.05 4.02
N ASP A 50 1.97 -5.15 4.11
CA ASP A 50 2.86 -5.20 2.95
C ASP A 50 3.45 -6.60 2.72
N MET A 51 4.12 -6.80 1.59
CA MET A 51 4.66 -8.09 1.16
C MET A 51 5.58 -8.75 2.20
N ASN A 52 6.18 -7.99 3.12
CA ASN A 52 7.10 -8.53 4.12
C ASN A 52 6.40 -9.41 5.15
N ASN A 53 5.10 -9.20 5.39
CA ASN A 53 4.31 -10.01 6.33
C ASN A 53 4.10 -11.46 5.85
N TYR A 54 4.25 -11.70 4.54
CA TYR A 54 4.02 -12.99 3.90
C TYR A 54 5.31 -13.71 3.50
N ILE A 55 6.49 -13.22 3.92
CA ILE A 55 7.78 -13.80 3.53
C ILE A 55 7.89 -15.30 3.82
N TYR A 56 7.33 -15.76 4.94
CA TYR A 56 7.35 -17.17 5.31
C TYR A 56 6.41 -18.02 4.43
N VAL A 57 5.34 -17.42 3.93
CA VAL A 57 4.42 -18.07 2.98
C VAL A 57 5.12 -18.23 1.63
N ASP A 58 5.79 -17.17 1.15
CA ASP A 58 6.56 -17.20 -0.10
C ASP A 58 7.63 -18.31 -0.08
N ASP A 59 8.45 -18.34 0.96
CA ASP A 59 9.53 -19.32 1.14
C ASP A 59 8.97 -20.74 1.28
N TYR A 60 7.91 -20.93 2.08
CA TYR A 60 7.27 -22.23 2.24
C TYR A 60 6.71 -22.76 0.91
N LEU A 61 6.00 -21.94 0.15
CA LEU A 61 5.41 -22.34 -1.12
C LEU A 61 6.48 -22.71 -2.15
N ALA A 62 7.52 -21.87 -2.30
CA ALA A 62 8.63 -22.12 -3.23
C ALA A 62 9.44 -23.38 -2.86
N ARG A 63 9.62 -23.66 -1.55
CA ARG A 63 10.33 -24.87 -1.08
C ARG A 63 9.53 -26.15 -1.23
N ASN A 64 8.21 -26.12 -1.05
CA ASN A 64 7.41 -27.34 -0.99
C ASN A 64 6.73 -27.68 -2.32
N TYR A 65 6.50 -26.68 -3.18
CA TYR A 65 5.80 -26.87 -4.46
C TYR A 65 6.65 -26.43 -5.65
N LYS A 66 6.16 -26.73 -6.85
CA LYS A 66 6.74 -26.31 -8.14
C LYS A 66 6.12 -24.99 -8.60
N VAL A 67 6.23 -23.96 -7.76
CA VAL A 67 5.56 -22.67 -7.99
C VAL A 67 6.53 -21.50 -7.93
N ALA A 68 6.23 -20.47 -8.71
CA ALA A 68 6.79 -19.14 -8.52
C ALA A 68 5.76 -18.27 -7.79
N VAL A 69 6.16 -17.65 -6.68
CA VAL A 69 5.30 -16.80 -5.86
C VAL A 69 5.59 -15.35 -6.17
N ILE A 70 4.55 -14.61 -6.56
CA ILE A 70 4.57 -13.16 -6.72
C ILE A 70 3.80 -12.55 -5.55
N ASN A 71 4.48 -11.78 -4.71
CA ASN A 71 3.89 -11.13 -3.54
C ASN A 71 4.03 -9.61 -3.68
N ILE A 72 2.93 -8.89 -3.69
CA ILE A 72 2.84 -7.53 -4.25
C ILE A 72 2.58 -6.50 -3.16
N ASN A 73 3.26 -5.35 -3.22
CA ASN A 73 2.84 -4.15 -2.51
C ASN A 73 1.80 -3.39 -3.35
N TYR A 74 0.52 -3.67 -3.15
CA TYR A 74 -0.54 -2.96 -3.86
C TYR A 74 -0.65 -1.50 -3.41
N HIS A 75 -1.11 -0.62 -4.30
CA HIS A 75 -1.29 0.80 -3.97
C HIS A 75 -2.41 1.00 -2.94
N CYS A 76 -2.04 1.38 -1.72
CA CYS A 76 -2.95 1.74 -0.66
C CYS A 76 -2.30 2.73 0.30
N ILE A 77 -3.10 3.43 1.10
CA ILE A 77 -2.58 4.23 2.20
C ILE A 77 -2.05 3.25 3.27
N GLY A 78 -0.73 3.21 3.42
CA GLY A 78 -0.05 2.44 4.46
C GLY A 78 -0.18 3.17 5.80
N ASN A 79 -1.29 2.99 6.50
CA ASN A 79 -1.54 3.65 7.79
C ASN A 79 -1.75 2.68 8.95
N ARG A 80 -1.42 1.40 8.80
CA ARG A 80 -1.57 0.39 9.86
C ARG A 80 -0.23 -0.27 10.19
N PRO A 81 0.78 0.51 10.63
CA PRO A 81 2.08 -0.07 10.99
C PRO A 81 1.99 -1.08 12.13
N HIS A 82 0.97 -0.98 12.99
CA HIS A 82 0.69 -1.96 14.04
C HIS A 82 0.21 -3.32 13.51
N LEU A 83 -0.24 -3.40 12.25
CA LEU A 83 -0.55 -4.65 11.54
C LEU A 83 0.57 -5.08 10.59
N GLY A 84 1.64 -4.29 10.44
CA GLY A 84 2.81 -4.65 9.63
C GLY A 84 2.95 -3.94 8.29
N SER A 85 2.15 -2.91 7.95
CA SER A 85 2.47 -2.05 6.79
C SER A 85 3.57 -1.05 7.09
N SER A 86 4.47 -0.89 6.13
CA SER A 86 5.25 0.33 5.99
C SER A 86 4.35 1.55 5.75
N PHE A 87 4.73 2.73 6.24
CA PHE A 87 3.99 3.95 5.98
C PHE A 87 4.03 4.28 4.48
N TYR A 88 2.86 4.57 3.89
CA TYR A 88 2.76 5.01 2.50
C TYR A 88 1.60 6.00 2.31
N LEU A 89 1.90 7.13 1.68
CA LEU A 89 0.93 8.15 1.26
C LEU A 89 1.53 8.93 0.08
N ASP A 90 1.07 8.68 -1.14
CA ASP A 90 1.61 9.34 -2.33
C ASP A 90 1.00 10.74 -2.55
N ASP A 91 1.48 11.45 -3.57
CA ASP A 91 1.00 12.82 -3.85
C ASP A 91 -0.43 12.86 -4.37
N ILE A 92 -0.90 11.78 -5.01
CA ILE A 92 -2.30 11.66 -5.46
C ILE A 92 -3.20 11.49 -4.23
N ASP A 93 -2.81 10.65 -3.27
CA ASP A 93 -3.53 10.47 -2.01
C ASP A 93 -3.63 11.81 -1.25
N LYS A 94 -2.51 12.54 -1.16
CA LYS A 94 -2.48 13.88 -0.55
C LYS A 94 -3.40 14.86 -1.29
N PHE A 95 -3.37 14.88 -2.62
CA PHE A 95 -4.23 15.76 -3.42
C PHE A 95 -5.72 15.46 -3.23
N ILE A 96 -6.10 14.19 -3.17
CA ILE A 96 -7.48 13.76 -2.91
C ILE A 96 -7.93 14.22 -1.52
N LEU A 97 -7.07 14.05 -0.51
CA LEU A 97 -7.37 14.49 0.86
C LEU A 97 -7.51 16.02 0.94
N ASP A 98 -6.59 16.78 0.35
CA ASP A 98 -6.65 18.25 0.27
C ASP A 98 -7.96 18.73 -0.37
N THR A 99 -8.32 18.14 -1.52
CA THR A 99 -9.55 18.48 -2.26
C THR A 99 -10.79 18.20 -1.40
N SER A 100 -10.80 17.06 -0.70
CA SER A 100 -11.89 16.66 0.19
C SER A 100 -12.03 17.63 1.36
N LEU A 101 -10.93 18.01 2.01
CA LEU A 101 -10.92 18.98 3.11
C LEU A 101 -11.38 20.37 2.65
N LYS A 102 -10.97 20.80 1.46
CA LYS A 102 -11.38 22.09 0.89
C LYS A 102 -12.88 22.16 0.63
N THR A 103 -13.47 21.05 0.18
CA THR A 103 -14.92 20.96 -0.08
C THR A 103 -15.75 21.20 1.18
N ILE A 104 -15.20 20.91 2.37
CA ILE A 104 -15.85 21.14 3.67
C ILE A 104 -15.26 22.34 4.43
N ASN A 105 -14.60 23.26 3.72
CA ASN A 105 -13.98 24.48 4.27
C ASN A 105 -12.89 24.26 5.33
N LEU A 106 -12.21 23.11 5.32
CA LEU A 106 -11.06 22.81 6.20
C LEU A 106 -9.71 23.12 5.53
N ASN A 107 -9.63 24.24 4.82
CA ASN A 107 -8.46 24.67 4.01
C ASN A 107 -7.17 24.89 4.82
N HIS A 108 -7.27 24.98 6.15
CA HIS A 108 -6.18 25.33 7.04
C HIS A 108 -5.32 24.12 7.46
N ILE A 109 -5.72 22.90 7.06
CA ILE A 109 -4.99 21.67 7.34
C ILE A 109 -4.04 21.39 6.18
N ASN A 110 -2.74 21.51 6.41
CA ASN A 110 -1.73 21.23 5.38
C ASN A 110 -1.46 19.71 5.29
N VAL A 111 -1.93 19.08 4.22
CA VAL A 111 -1.73 17.64 3.99
C VAL A 111 -0.38 17.31 3.36
N PHE A 112 0.29 18.29 2.74
CA PHE A 112 1.55 18.06 2.03
C PHE A 112 2.74 17.86 2.97
N ASP A 113 2.58 18.23 4.24
CA ASP A 113 3.57 17.97 5.29
C ASP A 113 3.44 16.56 5.90
N ILE A 114 2.44 15.77 5.49
CA ILE A 114 2.23 14.42 6.00
C ILE A 114 3.21 13.45 5.32
N ASN A 115 4.33 13.20 6.00
CA ASN A 115 5.41 12.35 5.51
C ASN A 115 5.76 11.19 6.47
N SER A 116 4.92 10.96 7.48
CA SER A 116 5.05 9.84 8.41
C SER A 116 3.69 9.39 8.94
N TYR A 117 3.65 8.17 9.48
CA TYR A 117 2.46 7.65 10.17
C TYR A 117 2.01 8.58 11.32
N GLU A 118 2.96 9.13 12.08
CA GLU A 118 2.64 10.05 13.18
C GLU A 118 1.98 11.33 12.67
N ASN A 119 2.50 11.92 11.59
CA ASN A 119 1.89 13.11 10.99
C ASN A 119 0.50 12.80 10.46
N LEU A 120 0.32 11.65 9.81
CA LEU A 120 -0.98 11.22 9.28
C LEU A 120 -2.00 11.04 10.39
N ASN A 121 -1.63 10.32 11.45
CA ASN A 121 -2.50 10.06 12.59
C ASN A 121 -2.91 11.36 13.29
N ASN A 122 -1.95 12.27 13.53
CA ASN A 122 -2.23 13.58 14.13
C ASN A 122 -3.14 14.45 13.24
N ALA A 123 -2.92 14.43 11.92
CA ALA A 123 -3.79 15.12 10.97
C ALA A 123 -5.23 14.55 11.02
N PHE A 124 -5.38 13.24 11.04
CA PHE A 124 -6.69 12.58 11.07
C PHE A 124 -7.46 12.85 12.37
N ILE A 125 -6.78 12.85 13.52
CA ILE A 125 -7.39 13.25 14.80
C ILE A 125 -7.91 14.69 14.71
N ARG A 126 -7.12 15.62 14.17
CA ARG A 126 -7.53 17.01 13.99
C ARG A 126 -8.72 17.15 13.03
N ILE A 127 -8.69 16.43 11.91
CA ILE A 127 -9.79 16.41 10.93
C ILE A 127 -11.08 15.92 11.60
N ASP A 128 -11.04 14.80 12.34
CA ASP A 128 -12.22 14.29 13.03
C ASP A 128 -12.78 15.33 14.02
N GLN A 129 -11.93 15.96 14.83
CA GLN A 129 -12.35 17.02 15.76
C GLN A 129 -13.05 18.20 15.05
N GLU A 130 -12.51 18.67 13.92
CA GLU A 130 -13.14 19.74 13.13
C GLU A 130 -14.46 19.29 12.50
N ILE A 131 -14.52 18.05 11.98
CA ILE A 131 -15.77 17.47 11.45
C ILE A 131 -16.84 17.36 12.54
N GLN A 132 -16.49 16.96 13.77
CA GLN A 132 -17.46 16.92 14.86
C GLN A 132 -18.03 18.31 15.18
N LYS A 133 -17.21 19.37 15.13
CA LYS A 133 -17.71 20.75 15.30
C LYS A 133 -18.68 21.15 14.19
N LEU A 134 -18.40 20.76 12.94
CA LEU A 134 -19.27 21.05 11.80
C LEU A 134 -20.64 20.36 11.90
N LYS A 135 -20.71 19.16 12.51
CA LYS A 135 -21.99 18.45 12.73
C LYS A 135 -22.89 19.09 13.78
N LEU A 136 -22.33 19.91 14.66
CA LEU A 136 -23.05 20.58 15.75
C LEU A 136 -23.59 21.97 15.34
N ASN A 137 -23.19 22.46 14.16
CA ASN A 137 -23.66 23.71 13.55
C ASN A 137 -24.71 23.42 12.47
#